data_AF-A0A5K1E558-F1
#
_entry.id   AF-A0A5K1E558-F1
#
_cell.length_a   1.000
_cell.length_b   1.000
_cell.length_c   1.000
_cell.angle_alpha   90.00
_cell.angle_beta   90.00
_cell.angle_gamma   90.00
#
_symmetry.space_group_name_H-M   'P 1'
#
loop_
_entity.id
_entity.type
_entity.pdbx_description
1 polymer ?
#
loop_
_entity_poly.entity_id
_entity_poly.type
_entity_poly.pdbx_seq_one_letter_code
_entity_poly.pdbx_strand_id
1 'polypeptide(L)' 'YYYTNKLTEKSDVYGFGMVLLELITGHRAILTLESRRVQILQWVTPKIMRGDVASIVDPRLQGQYKVNSIWKVVEIALTC' A
#
# COMPACT_ATOMS: atom_id res chain seq x y z
N TYR A 1 -5.18 1.83 15.98
CA TYR A 1 -3.85 1.30 16.31
C TYR A 1 -2.72 2.32 16.09
N TYR A 2 -2.27 2.59 14.86
CA TYR A 2 -1.06 3.42 14.60
C TYR A 2 -1.04 4.81 15.27
N TYR A 3 -2.18 5.51 15.31
CA TYR A 3 -2.28 6.83 15.97
C TYR A 3 -2.89 6.79 17.37
N THR A 4 -3.75 5.83 17.67
CA THR A 4 -4.65 5.87 18.84
C THR A 4 -4.45 4.74 19.84
N ASN A 5 -3.62 3.73 19.54
CA ASN A 5 -3.45 2.49 20.31
C ASN A 5 -4.75 1.74 20.67
N LYS A 6 -5.89 2.10 20.04
CA LYS A 6 -7.15 1.35 20.18
C LYS A 6 -7.17 0.21 19.17
N LEU A 7 -7.40 -1.00 19.68
CA LEU A 7 -7.73 -2.19 18.92
C LEU A 7 -9.25 -2.22 18.75
N THR A 8 -9.70 -2.13 17.52
CA THR A 8 -11.10 -2.09 17.10
C THR A 8 -11.21 -2.84 15.78
N GLU A 9 -12.40 -3.32 15.43
CA GLU A 9 -12.63 -3.91 14.10
C GLU A 9 -12.14 -2.98 12.98
N LYS A 10 -12.34 -1.67 13.12
CA LYS A 10 -11.85 -0.65 12.17
C LYS A 10 -10.32 -0.59 12.07
N SER A 11 -9.60 -0.81 13.17
CA SER A 11 -8.13 -0.84 13.11
C SER A 11 -7.60 -2.13 12.49
N ASP A 12 -8.33 -3.25 12.62
CA ASP A 12 -7.97 -4.51 11.98
C ASP A 12 -8.19 -4.43 10.47
N VAL A 13 -9.31 -3.84 10.03
CA VAL A 13 -9.58 -3.58 8.60
C VAL A 13 -8.50 -2.65 8.03
N TYR A 14 -8.20 -1.53 8.69
CA TYR A 14 -7.10 -0.65 8.27
C TYR A 14 -5.75 -1.38 8.18
N GLY A 15 -5.45 -2.22 9.19
CA GLY A 15 -4.24 -3.04 9.21
C GLY A 15 -4.16 -4.00 8.03
N PHE A 16 -5.28 -4.62 7.66
CA PHE A 16 -5.39 -5.47 6.47
C PHE A 16 -5.08 -4.69 5.18
N GLY A 17 -5.62 -3.47 5.02
CA GLY A 17 -5.29 -2.59 3.89
C GLY A 17 -3.79 -2.29 3.78
N MET A 18 -3.13 -2.03 4.91
CA MET A 18 -1.68 -1.83 4.94
C MET A 18 -0.92 -3.08 4.48
N VAL A 19 -1.31 -4.26 4.94
CA VAL A 19 -0.69 -5.54 4.52
C VAL A 19 -0.87 -5.79 3.02
N LEU A 20 -2.02 -5.46 2.44
CA LEU A 20 -2.23 -5.55 1.00
C LEU A 20 -1.26 -4.64 0.22
N LEU A 21 -1.03 -3.41 0.69
CA LEU A 21 -0.05 -2.51 0.09
C LEU A 21 1.38 -3.05 0.25
N GLU A 22 1.75 -3.62 1.40
CA GLU A 22 3.06 -4.26 1.59
C GLU A 22 3.28 -5.42 0.60
N LEU A 23 2.25 -6.25 0.39
CA LEU A 23 2.30 -7.39 -0.53
C LEU A 23 2.48 -6.96 -1.99
N ILE A 24 1.75 -5.94 -2.44
CA ILE A 24 1.84 -5.46 -3.83
C ILE A 24 3.18 -4.78 -4.09
N THR A 25 3.62 -3.94 -3.16
CA THR A 25 4.76 -3.06 -3.38
C THR A 25 6.09 -3.73 -3.04
N GLY A 26 6.08 -4.79 -2.23
CA GLY A 26 7.28 -5.39 -1.67
C GLY A 26 7.97 -4.52 -0.62
N HIS A 27 7.35 -3.41 -0.21
CA HIS A 27 7.89 -2.48 0.77
C HIS A 27 7.25 -2.70 2.15
N ARG A 28 7.92 -2.20 3.19
CA ARG A 28 7.34 -2.12 4.54
C ARG A 28 6.27 -1.03 4.61
N ALA A 29 5.30 -1.21 5.50
CA ALA A 29 4.25 -0.22 5.79
C ALA A 29 4.81 1.18 6.16
N ILE A 30 6.04 1.21 6.69
CA ILE A 30 6.80 2.43 6.95
C ILE A 30 8.09 2.38 6.12
N LEU A 31 8.19 3.31 5.18
CA LEU A 31 9.34 3.53 4.31
C LEU A 31 10.34 4.49 4.98
N THR A 32 11.61 4.33 4.67
CA THR A 32 12.65 5.31 5.01
C THR A 32 13.10 5.99 3.73
N LEU A 33 12.63 7.21 3.48
CA LEU A 33 12.99 8.02 2.32
C LEU A 33 13.74 9.27 2.80
N GLU A 34 14.95 9.50 2.28
CA GLU A 34 15.76 10.68 2.63
C GLU A 34 15.89 10.91 4.15
N SER A 35 16.13 9.82 4.90
CA SER A 35 16.21 9.81 6.38
C SER A 35 14.89 10.17 7.10
N ARG A 36 13.76 10.23 6.40
CA ARG A 36 12.41 10.42 6.97
C ARG A 36 11.62 9.11 6.94
N ARG A 37 10.89 8.86 8.02
CA ARG A 37 9.93 7.74 8.09
C ARG A 37 8.59 8.20 7.53
N VAL A 38 8.15 7.54 6.47
CA VAL A 38 6.92 7.88 5.74
C VAL A 38 6.05 6.65 5.62
N GLN A 39 4.74 6.83 5.77
CA GLN A 39 3.81 5.71 5.59
C GLN A 39 3.73 5.36 4.11
N ILE A 40 3.64 4.07 3.80
CA ILE A 40 3.52 3.57 2.42
C ILE A 40 2.38 4.23 1.65
N LEU A 41 1.27 4.53 2.32
CA LEU A 41 0.13 5.28 1.78
C LEU A 41 0.57 6.62 1.16
N GLN A 42 1.41 7.39 1.86
CA GLN A 42 1.87 8.70 1.38
C GLN A 42 2.72 8.59 0.10
N TRP A 43 3.37 7.44 -0.11
CA TRP A 43 4.13 7.16 -1.33
C TRP A 43 3.26 6.62 -2.47
N VAL A 44 2.29 5.75 -2.15
CA VAL A 44 1.38 5.11 -3.13
C VAL A 44 0.33 6.09 -3.69
N THR A 45 -0.34 6.84 -2.82
CA THR A 45 -1.46 7.73 -3.21
C THR A 45 -1.15 8.64 -4.42
N PRO A 46 -0.03 9.39 -4.48
CA PRO A 46 0.24 10.25 -5.63
C PRO A 46 0.48 9.49 -6.93
N LYS A 47 0.95 8.24 -6.89
CA LYS A 47 1.18 7.39 -8.07
C LYS A 47 -0.14 6.86 -8.62
N ILE A 48 -1.03 6.43 -7.73
CA ILE A 48 -2.38 5.97 -8.10
C ILE A 48 -3.22 7.10 -8.69
N MET A 49 -3.15 8.30 -8.10
CA MET A 49 -3.86 9.48 -8.65
C MET A 49 -3.39 9.87 -10.06
N ARG A 50 -2.16 9.49 -10.44
CA ARG A 50 -1.64 9.69 -11.81
C ARG A 50 -1.97 8.54 -12.76
N GLY A 51 -2.65 7.49 -12.28
CA GLY A 51 -2.93 6.28 -13.06
C GLY A 51 -1.73 5.34 -13.21
N ASP A 52 -0.63 5.58 -12.49
CA ASP A 52 0.61 4.83 -12.64
C ASP A 52 0.75 3.73 -11.56
N VAL A 53 -0.13 2.73 -11.65
CA VAL A 53 -0.12 1.59 -10.73
C VAL A 53 1.08 0.67 -10.95
N ALA A 54 1.58 0.57 -12.17
CA ALA A 54 2.72 -0.30 -12.47
C ALA A 54 3.97 0.14 -11.70
N SER A 55 4.15 1.45 -11.49
CA SER A 55 5.28 2.00 -10.74
C SER A 55 5.27 1.72 -9.23
N ILE A 56 4.17 1.21 -8.67
CA ILE A 56 4.12 0.80 -7.27
C ILE A 56 4.34 -0.70 -7.07
N VAL A 57 4.26 -1.50 -8.14
CA VAL A 57 4.33 -2.96 -8.02
C VAL A 57 5.77 -3.41 -7.74
N ASP A 58 5.93 -4.41 -6.88
CA ASP A 58 7.22 -5.02 -6.56
C ASP A 58 7.97 -5.42 -7.84
N PRO A 59 9.17 -4.85 -8.09
CA PRO A 59 9.98 -5.17 -9.26
C PRO A 59 10.32 -6.67 -9.38
N ARG A 60 10.32 -7.41 -8.26
CA ARG A 60 10.58 -8.85 -8.23
C ARG A 60 9.49 -9.67 -8.93
N LEU A 61 8.30 -9.11 -9.14
CA LEU A 61 7.25 -9.74 -9.94
C LEU A 61 7.53 -9.69 -11.44
N GLN A 62 8.51 -8.89 -11.91
CA GLN A 62 8.98 -8.87 -13.30
C GLN A 62 7.85 -8.74 -14.35
N GLY A 63 6.79 -8.00 -14.03
CA GLY A 63 5.63 -7.85 -14.93
C GLY A 63 4.71 -9.08 -15.01
N GLN A 64 4.94 -10.13 -14.22
CA GLN A 64 4.13 -11.35 -14.17
C GLN A 64 2.86 -11.14 -13.32
N TYR A 65 2.07 -10.14 -13.68
CA TYR A 65 0.81 -9.83 -13.01
C TYR A 65 -0.17 -9.20 -14.00
N LYS A 66 -1.46 -9.31 -13.70
CA LYS A 66 -2.50 -8.60 -14.45
C LYS A 66 -2.66 -7.21 -13.84
N VAL A 67 -2.45 -6.16 -14.63
CA VAL A 67 -2.59 -4.76 -14.17
C VAL A 67 -3.96 -4.51 -13.51
N ASN A 68 -5.03 -5.04 -14.11
CA ASN A 68 -6.39 -4.92 -13.55
C ASN A 68 -6.54 -5.60 -12.18
N SER A 69 -5.81 -6.68 -11.92
CA SER A 69 -5.82 -7.34 -10.61
C SER A 69 -5.11 -6.48 -9.56
N ILE A 70 -3.96 -5.89 -9.92
CA ILE A 70 -3.26 -4.96 -9.02
C ILE A 70 -4.14 -3.76 -8.72
N TRP A 71 -4.76 -3.16 -9.74
CA TRP A 71 -5.64 -2.01 -9.56
C TRP A 71 -6.76 -2.30 -8.56
N LYS A 72 -7.43 -3.45 -8.69
CA LYS A 72 -8.48 -3.88 -7.76
C LYS A 72 -7.98 -4.05 -6.33
N VAL A 73 -6.80 -4.67 -6.15
CA VAL A 73 -6.28 -4.88 -4.79
C VAL A 73 -5.86 -3.55 -4.16
N VAL A 74 -5.30 -2.62 -4.93
CA VAL A 74 -5.00 -1.25 -4.46
C VAL A 74 -6.28 -0.52 -4.07
N GLU A 75 -7.33 -0.60 -4.89
CA GLU A 75 -8.63 0.01 -4.58
C GLU A 75 -9.19 -0.54 -3.27
N ILE A 76 -9.20 -1.86 -3.09
CA ILE A 76 -9.61 -2.50 -1.84
C ILE A 76 -8.77 -1.99 -0.66
N ALA A 77 -7.44 -1.98 -0.81
CA ALA A 77 -6.53 -1.55 0.24
C ALA A 77 -6.74 -0.08 0.66
N LEU A 78 -7.13 0.80 -0.27
CA LEU A 78 -7.43 2.21 0.01
C LEU A 78 -8.83 2.42 0.61
N THR A 79 -9.74 1.45 0.47
CA THR A 79 -11.08 1.48 1.09
C THR A 79 -11.14 0.87 2.49
N CYS A 80 -10.07 0.17 2.91
CA CYS A 80 -9.92 -0.38 4.25
C CYS A 80 -9.77 0.72 5.32
#